data_AF-A0A7I4YKR0-F1
#
_entry.id   AF-A0A7I4YKR0-F1
#
_cell.length_a   1.000
_cell.length_b   1.000
_cell.length_c   1.000
_cell.angle_alpha   90.00
_cell.angle_beta   90.00
_cell.angle_gamma   90.00
#
_symmetry.space_group_name_H-M   'P 1'
#
loop_
_entity.id
_entity.type
_entity.pdbx_description
1 polymer ?
#
loop_
_entity_poly.entity_id
_entity_poly.type
_entity_poly.pdbx_seq_one_letter_code
_entity_poly.pdbx_strand_id
1 'polypeptide(L)'
;MAKSVQRSLIAVCQLTCGHDLEKNFEVCKAMVERAGARNCKMVFFPEWFDYIGRNAEENVSLATEESGSLMQSFRSLAKQHHVWISFGGLHNKDPSKPERPWNSHVIIDDEGKTRALYNKLHLFDVEIPGKFRHMESDFHRKGVKMVPPVDTPIGRLGLSICNDLRFPELSLWYRHKGAEILSYPAAFTVHTGLSHYEPLLRSRAIETQCYVVSAAQTGKHNEERSSYGHAMVIDPWGAVIAQCSDRVDMCFAEIDLSYVAGLRELQPIFAQRRPELYTLHVNEEDNENTPLMFSKFPIASESIFYRSGLSFAFVNLKPVLNGHVLVCPKRICNHLTELTDAETADLFVVSKKVQKMIEKFHNVTSSTVCIQDGKEAGQTVEHVHVHILARREGDFGCSPDNLYHTLSTHDRDPQVRPRTQDEMSAEASLYREAMKNI
;
A
#
# COMPACT_ATOMS: atom_id res chain seq x y z
N MET A 1 1.14 26.23 22.38
CA MET A 1 1.38 25.03 23.21
C MET A 1 2.53 24.27 22.56
N ALA A 2 3.65 24.06 23.26
CA ALA A 2 4.72 23.22 22.74
C ALA A 2 4.16 21.82 22.50
N LYS A 3 4.28 21.28 21.28
CA LYS A 3 3.93 19.89 20.99
C LYS A 3 4.74 19.02 21.96
N SER A 4 4.07 18.19 22.76
CA SER A 4 4.75 17.30 23.70
C SER A 4 5.77 16.46 22.94
N VAL A 5 7.00 16.39 23.44
CA VAL A 5 8.07 15.54 22.89
C VAL A 5 7.57 14.10 22.89
N GLN A 6 7.25 13.54 21.71
CA GLN A 6 6.80 12.16 21.57
C GLN A 6 8.02 11.27 21.36
N ARG A 7 8.61 10.83 22.48
CA ARG A 7 9.65 9.81 22.51
C ARG A 7 9.04 8.46 22.84
N SER A 8 9.41 7.45 22.08
CA SER A 8 8.89 6.10 22.26
C SER A 8 10.02 5.07 22.18
N LEU A 9 10.15 4.25 23.22
CA LEU A 9 11.09 3.13 23.23
C LEU A 9 10.53 1.97 22.40
N ILE A 10 11.35 1.39 21.53
CA ILE A 10 11.02 0.21 20.74
C ILE A 10 12.05 -0.91 20.96
N ALA A 11 11.66 -2.14 20.65
CA ALA A 11 12.57 -3.29 20.58
C ALA A 11 12.57 -3.89 19.17
N VAL A 12 13.75 -4.24 18.66
CA VAL A 12 13.93 -4.88 17.35
C VAL A 12 14.57 -6.24 17.56
N CYS A 13 13.88 -7.28 17.12
CA CYS A 13 14.28 -8.66 17.33
C CYS A 13 15.13 -9.18 16.18
N GLN A 14 16.08 -10.04 16.51
CA GLN A 14 16.88 -10.83 15.59
C GLN A 14 16.70 -12.31 15.92
N LEU A 15 16.25 -13.09 14.93
CA LEU A 15 15.91 -14.50 15.13
C LEU A 15 16.75 -15.42 14.23
N THR A 16 16.76 -16.71 14.57
CA THR A 16 17.21 -17.79 13.68
C THR A 16 16.10 -18.83 13.68
N CYS A 17 15.03 -18.57 12.93
CA CYS A 17 13.89 -19.48 12.90
C CYS A 17 14.24 -20.77 12.15
N GLY A 18 13.74 -21.90 12.64
CA GLY A 18 13.75 -23.19 11.95
C GLY A 18 12.33 -23.63 11.60
N HIS A 19 12.14 -24.92 11.30
CA HIS A 19 10.83 -25.51 10.97
C HIS A 19 9.95 -25.79 12.21
N ASP A 20 10.52 -25.71 13.41
CA ASP A 20 9.81 -25.96 14.67
C ASP A 20 9.08 -24.69 15.15
N LEU A 21 7.77 -24.65 14.89
CA LEU A 21 6.88 -23.53 15.22
C LEU A 21 6.88 -23.21 16.72
N GLU A 22 6.87 -24.23 17.57
CA GLU A 22 6.76 -24.05 19.03
C GLU A 22 8.06 -23.47 19.59
N LYS A 23 9.20 -23.98 19.12
CA LYS A 23 10.52 -23.44 19.47
C LYS A 23 10.66 -21.97 19.03
N ASN A 24 10.25 -21.65 17.80
CA ASN A 24 10.30 -20.27 17.31
C ASN A 24 9.38 -19.36 18.14
N PHE A 25 8.17 -19.83 18.47
CA PHE A 25 7.21 -19.11 19.30
C PHE A 25 7.75 -18.80 20.69
N GLU A 26 8.33 -19.78 21.41
CA GLU A 26 8.86 -19.54 22.76
C GLU A 26 10.01 -18.52 22.76
N VAL A 27 10.85 -18.51 21.71
CA VAL A 27 11.87 -17.46 21.54
C VAL A 27 11.21 -16.09 21.35
N CYS A 28 10.21 -15.98 20.47
CA CYS A 28 9.50 -14.73 20.24
C CYS A 28 8.78 -14.24 21.49
N LYS A 29 8.15 -15.14 22.24
CA LYS A 29 7.45 -14.86 23.50
C LYS A 29 8.40 -14.28 24.55
N ALA A 30 9.53 -14.93 24.80
CA ALA A 30 10.54 -14.41 25.72
C ALA A 30 11.05 -13.03 25.30
N MET A 31 11.08 -12.75 23.99
CA MET A 31 11.43 -11.44 23.48
C MET A 31 10.35 -10.37 23.75
N VAL A 32 9.07 -10.70 23.55
CA VAL A 32 7.95 -9.82 23.91
C VAL A 32 7.95 -9.51 25.41
N GLU A 33 8.16 -10.52 26.26
CA GLU A 33 8.22 -10.37 27.72
C GLU A 33 9.32 -9.37 28.15
N ARG A 34 10.52 -9.50 27.57
CA ARG A 34 11.65 -8.58 27.82
C ARG A 34 11.36 -7.16 27.35
N ALA A 35 10.68 -7.00 26.22
CA ALA A 35 10.29 -5.69 25.70
C ALA A 35 9.20 -5.03 26.57
N GLY A 36 8.21 -5.80 26.99
CA GLY A 36 7.18 -5.37 27.94
C GLY A 36 7.77 -4.94 29.28
N ALA A 37 8.74 -5.69 29.82
CA ALA A 37 9.46 -5.33 31.05
C ALA A 37 10.24 -4.01 30.95
N ARG A 38 10.59 -3.57 29.74
CA ARG A 38 11.21 -2.26 29.48
C ARG A 38 10.21 -1.17 29.07
N ASN A 39 8.92 -1.46 29.09
CA ASN A 39 7.86 -0.55 28.66
C ASN A 39 8.02 -0.08 27.19
N CYS A 40 8.55 -0.95 26.33
CA CYS A 40 8.56 -0.68 24.89
C CYS A 40 7.14 -0.47 24.39
N LYS A 41 6.95 0.48 23.49
CA LYS A 41 5.66 0.75 22.84
C LYS A 41 5.39 -0.20 21.68
N MET A 42 6.45 -0.69 21.04
CA MET A 42 6.34 -1.59 19.89
C MET A 42 7.54 -2.54 19.79
N VAL A 43 7.27 -3.78 19.38
CA VAL A 43 8.26 -4.83 19.10
C VAL A 43 8.23 -5.21 17.63
N PHE A 44 9.40 -5.35 17.01
CA PHE A 44 9.53 -5.71 15.59
C PHE A 44 10.17 -7.08 15.44
N PHE A 45 9.44 -8.01 14.82
CA PHE A 45 9.93 -9.33 14.42
C PHE A 45 10.31 -9.37 12.94
N PRO A 46 11.27 -10.23 12.55
CA PRO A 46 11.75 -10.31 11.19
C PRO A 46 10.73 -10.91 10.22
N GLU A 47 11.09 -10.90 8.94
CA GLU A 47 10.47 -11.77 7.94
C GLU A 47 10.60 -13.23 8.37
N TRP A 48 9.56 -14.04 8.15
CA TRP A 48 9.53 -15.47 8.46
C TRP A 48 9.83 -15.78 9.93
N PHE A 49 9.32 -14.91 10.82
CA PHE A 49 9.42 -15.09 12.27
C PHE A 49 8.68 -16.35 12.75
N ASP A 50 7.65 -16.78 12.03
CA ASP A 50 6.85 -17.95 12.31
C ASP A 50 7.69 -19.22 12.15
N TYR A 51 8.29 -19.41 10.97
CA TYR A 51 9.20 -20.53 10.69
C TYR A 51 9.99 -20.34 9.41
N ILE A 52 11.00 -21.20 9.24
CA ILE A 52 11.70 -21.42 7.98
C ILE A 52 11.74 -22.94 7.75
N GLY A 53 11.00 -23.41 6.76
CA GLY A 53 10.90 -24.82 6.42
C GLY A 53 12.20 -25.37 5.83
N ARG A 54 12.29 -26.70 5.81
CA ARG A 54 13.42 -27.45 5.25
C ARG A 54 13.39 -27.48 3.72
N ASN A 55 12.20 -27.38 3.14
CA ASN A 55 11.96 -27.37 1.69
C ASN A 55 10.69 -26.56 1.36
N ALA A 56 10.38 -26.45 0.06
CA ALA A 56 9.24 -25.68 -0.41
C ALA A 56 7.90 -26.29 0.03
N GLU A 57 7.75 -27.62 0.00
CA GLU A 57 6.50 -28.27 0.42
C GLU A 57 6.18 -28.02 1.91
N GLU A 58 7.21 -28.06 2.76
CA GLU A 58 7.07 -27.75 4.18
C GLU A 58 6.74 -26.26 4.42
N ASN A 59 7.31 -25.35 3.61
CA ASN A 59 6.94 -23.94 3.66
C ASN A 59 5.48 -23.67 3.27
N VAL A 60 4.85 -24.56 2.52
CA VAL A 60 3.43 -24.42 2.18
C VAL A 60 2.58 -25.09 3.26
N SER A 61 3.01 -26.24 3.78
CA SER A 61 2.21 -27.02 4.73
C SER A 61 2.12 -26.40 6.13
N LEU A 62 3.17 -25.72 6.58
CA LEU A 62 3.22 -25.02 7.88
C LEU A 62 2.57 -23.64 7.85
N ALA A 63 2.24 -23.11 6.67
CA ALA A 63 1.60 -21.82 6.51
C ALA A 63 0.27 -21.76 7.30
N THR A 64 0.03 -20.61 7.93
CA THR A 64 -1.13 -20.40 8.79
C THR A 64 -1.90 -19.17 8.33
N GLU A 65 -3.15 -19.06 8.77
CA GLU A 65 -3.94 -17.85 8.54
C GLU A 65 -3.58 -16.78 9.57
N GLU A 66 -3.69 -15.51 9.20
CA GLU A 66 -3.53 -14.39 10.13
C GLU A 66 -4.49 -14.43 11.35
N SER A 67 -5.61 -15.12 11.19
CA SER A 67 -6.62 -15.39 12.22
C SER A 67 -6.33 -16.67 13.04
N GLY A 68 -5.33 -17.45 12.64
CA GLY A 68 -5.00 -18.78 13.17
C GLY A 68 -4.43 -18.78 14.59
N SER A 69 -4.32 -19.99 15.17
CA SER A 69 -3.96 -20.20 16.58
C SER A 69 -2.63 -19.57 16.98
N LEU A 70 -1.60 -19.67 16.13
CA LEU A 70 -0.30 -19.05 16.37
C LEU A 70 -0.44 -17.53 16.59
N MET A 71 -1.16 -16.85 15.70
CA MET A 71 -1.40 -15.41 15.81
C MET A 71 -2.28 -15.07 17.00
N GLN A 72 -3.23 -15.92 17.40
CA GLN A 72 -4.00 -15.72 18.63
C GLN A 72 -3.13 -15.76 19.89
N SER A 73 -2.14 -16.64 19.94
CA SER A 73 -1.15 -16.66 21.02
C SER A 73 -0.38 -15.34 21.08
N PHE A 74 0.06 -14.82 19.94
CA PHE A 74 0.73 -13.52 19.87
C PHE A 74 -0.16 -12.33 20.24
N ARG A 75 -1.45 -12.33 19.85
CA ARG A 75 -2.42 -11.31 20.29
C ARG A 75 -2.61 -11.31 21.80
N SER A 76 -2.57 -12.50 22.42
CA SER A 76 -2.65 -12.63 23.88
C SER A 76 -1.40 -12.03 24.55
N LEU A 77 -0.21 -12.24 23.97
CA LEU A 77 1.03 -11.62 24.44
C LEU A 77 1.02 -10.09 24.29
N ALA A 78 0.55 -9.56 23.15
CA ALA A 78 0.42 -8.12 22.93
C ALA A 78 -0.46 -7.46 24.00
N LYS A 79 -1.60 -8.07 24.34
CA LYS A 79 -2.50 -7.64 25.42
C LYS A 79 -1.85 -7.72 26.79
N GLN A 80 -1.23 -8.85 27.11
CA GLN A 80 -0.62 -9.10 28.41
C GLN A 80 0.50 -8.10 28.72
N HIS A 81 1.28 -7.72 27.71
CA HIS A 81 2.42 -6.83 27.85
C HIS A 81 2.16 -5.39 27.42
N HIS A 82 0.91 -5.05 27.05
CA HIS A 82 0.49 -3.72 26.60
C HIS A 82 1.41 -3.14 25.52
N VAL A 83 1.72 -3.94 24.50
CA VAL A 83 2.71 -3.61 23.48
C VAL A 83 2.19 -3.90 22.08
N TRP A 84 2.48 -3.02 21.14
CA TRP A 84 2.22 -3.25 19.72
C TRP A 84 3.26 -4.20 19.14
N ILE A 85 2.89 -5.00 18.15
CA ILE A 85 3.81 -5.96 17.53
C ILE A 85 3.74 -5.87 16.01
N SER A 86 4.92 -5.77 15.39
CA SER A 86 5.17 -5.88 13.95
C SER A 86 5.64 -7.30 13.62
N PHE A 87 4.79 -8.09 12.99
CA PHE A 87 5.13 -9.41 12.45
C PHE A 87 5.63 -9.27 11.04
N GLY A 88 6.95 -9.34 10.86
CA GLY A 88 7.61 -8.85 9.66
C GLY A 88 7.43 -9.62 8.36
N GLY A 89 6.73 -10.76 8.40
CA GLY A 89 6.48 -11.59 7.23
C GLY A 89 5.96 -12.96 7.63
N LEU A 90 4.67 -13.06 7.93
CA LEU A 90 3.94 -14.31 8.16
C LEU A 90 3.77 -15.05 6.83
N HIS A 91 3.95 -16.37 6.84
CA HIS A 91 3.49 -17.24 5.75
C HIS A 91 1.97 -17.35 5.81
N ASN A 92 1.29 -16.32 5.30
CA ASN A 92 -0.15 -16.13 5.44
C ASN A 92 -0.91 -16.90 4.36
N LYS A 93 -1.60 -17.95 4.79
CA LYS A 93 -2.33 -18.86 3.92
C LYS A 93 -3.58 -18.20 3.35
N ASP A 94 -3.75 -18.31 2.05
CA ASP A 94 -4.99 -17.99 1.34
C ASP A 94 -5.80 -19.28 1.18
N PRO A 95 -6.96 -19.45 1.83
CA PRO A 95 -7.79 -20.64 1.66
C PRO A 95 -8.21 -20.88 0.19
N SER A 96 -8.26 -19.84 -0.64
CA SER A 96 -8.59 -19.96 -2.06
C SER A 96 -7.41 -20.43 -2.93
N LYS A 97 -6.17 -20.28 -2.45
CA LYS A 97 -4.92 -20.72 -3.10
C LYS A 97 -3.88 -21.16 -2.06
N PRO A 98 -4.13 -22.29 -1.38
CA PRO A 98 -3.32 -22.74 -0.24
C PRO A 98 -1.88 -23.08 -0.63
N GLU A 99 -1.61 -23.36 -1.91
CA GLU A 99 -0.31 -23.76 -2.44
C GLU A 99 0.71 -22.63 -2.54
N ARG A 100 0.26 -21.36 -2.43
CA ARG A 100 1.16 -20.20 -2.49
C ARG A 100 0.71 -19.12 -1.48
N PRO A 101 1.13 -19.23 -0.21
CA PRO A 101 0.83 -18.21 0.80
C PRO A 101 1.36 -16.83 0.38
N TRP A 102 0.79 -15.79 1.00
CA TRP A 102 1.41 -14.47 0.97
C TRP A 102 2.53 -14.39 2.00
N ASN A 103 3.50 -13.53 1.73
CA ASN A 103 4.42 -13.04 2.74
C ASN A 103 3.82 -11.74 3.31
N SER A 104 3.16 -11.85 4.47
CA SER A 104 2.35 -10.77 5.05
C SER A 104 3.02 -10.12 6.26
N HIS A 105 3.30 -8.83 6.16
CA HIS A 105 3.69 -7.99 7.29
C HIS A 105 2.42 -7.53 8.02
N VAL A 106 2.23 -7.98 9.26
CA VAL A 106 1.03 -7.72 10.07
C VAL A 106 1.37 -6.83 11.26
N ILE A 107 0.61 -5.76 11.46
CA ILE A 107 0.69 -4.89 12.65
C ILE A 107 -0.47 -5.18 13.58
N ILE A 108 -0.17 -5.54 14.82
CA ILE A 108 -1.15 -5.80 15.88
C ILE A 108 -0.99 -4.76 16.99
N ASP A 109 -2.10 -4.21 17.47
CA ASP A 109 -2.12 -3.28 18.61
C ASP A 109 -2.03 -3.99 19.96
N ASP A 110 -1.92 -3.20 21.03
CA ASP A 110 -1.92 -3.65 22.42
C ASP A 110 -3.28 -4.20 22.90
N GLU A 111 -4.33 -4.11 22.08
CA GLU A 111 -5.61 -4.82 22.27
C GLU A 111 -5.68 -6.11 21.44
N GLY A 112 -4.60 -6.52 20.80
CA GLY A 112 -4.54 -7.71 19.95
C GLY A 112 -5.35 -7.59 18.66
N LYS A 113 -5.73 -6.39 18.21
CA LYS A 113 -6.43 -6.16 16.94
C LYS A 113 -5.44 -5.85 15.83
N THR A 114 -5.75 -6.34 14.63
CA THR A 114 -4.93 -6.04 13.45
C THR A 114 -5.21 -4.64 12.97
N ARG A 115 -4.16 -3.84 12.84
CA ARG A 115 -4.21 -2.43 12.42
C ARG A 115 -3.86 -2.25 10.96
N ALA A 116 -2.99 -3.12 10.44
CA ALA A 116 -2.60 -3.13 9.03
C ALA A 116 -2.06 -4.50 8.65
N LEU A 117 -2.21 -4.83 7.36
CA LEU A 117 -1.65 -6.02 6.74
C LEU A 117 -1.09 -5.61 5.37
N TYR A 118 0.20 -5.83 5.17
CA TYR A 118 0.91 -5.58 3.93
C TYR A 118 1.39 -6.91 3.33
N ASN A 119 1.11 -7.17 2.06
CA ASN A 119 1.64 -8.33 1.35
C ASN A 119 2.83 -7.91 0.50
N LYS A 120 3.96 -8.61 0.63
CA LYS A 120 5.21 -8.34 -0.10
C LYS A 120 4.97 -8.13 -1.58
N LEU A 121 5.30 -6.94 -2.07
CA LEU A 121 5.08 -6.58 -3.47
C LEU A 121 6.20 -7.13 -4.37
N HIS A 122 7.44 -7.07 -3.89
CA HIS A 122 8.61 -7.45 -4.66
C HIS A 122 9.21 -8.77 -4.17
N LEU A 123 8.74 -9.89 -4.72
CA LEU A 123 9.36 -11.21 -4.46
C LEU A 123 10.80 -11.27 -5.00
N PHE A 124 11.66 -12.00 -4.31
CA PHE A 124 13.05 -12.20 -4.68
C PHE A 124 13.19 -13.40 -5.63
N ASP A 125 13.19 -13.10 -6.92
CA ASP A 125 13.41 -14.06 -8.00
C ASP A 125 14.78 -13.78 -8.64
N VAL A 126 15.70 -14.73 -8.53
CA VAL A 126 17.03 -14.70 -9.14
C VAL A 126 17.28 -16.01 -9.86
N GLU A 127 17.50 -15.91 -11.17
CA GLU A 127 17.90 -17.02 -12.01
C GLU A 127 19.17 -16.66 -12.78
N ILE A 128 20.22 -17.44 -12.55
CA ILE A 128 21.48 -17.41 -13.27
C ILE A 128 21.60 -18.75 -14.00
N PRO A 129 21.37 -18.79 -15.33
CA PRO A 129 21.38 -20.02 -16.10
C PRO A 129 22.63 -20.88 -15.82
N GLY A 130 22.40 -22.14 -15.43
CA GLY A 130 23.46 -23.11 -15.14
C GLY A 130 24.25 -22.89 -13.85
N LYS A 131 23.89 -21.90 -13.01
CA LYS A 131 24.64 -21.61 -11.76
C LYS A 131 23.77 -21.59 -10.51
N PHE A 132 22.67 -20.83 -10.52
CA PHE A 132 21.86 -20.59 -9.33
C PHE A 132 20.45 -20.20 -9.72
N ARG A 133 19.44 -20.83 -9.13
CA ARG A 133 18.04 -20.47 -9.29
C ARG A 133 17.39 -20.41 -7.91
N HIS A 134 16.85 -19.26 -7.55
CA HIS A 134 16.03 -19.06 -6.37
C HIS A 134 14.84 -18.20 -6.76
N MET A 135 13.65 -18.76 -6.69
CA MET A 135 12.42 -18.10 -7.11
C MET A 135 11.45 -18.08 -5.94
N GLU A 136 11.40 -16.98 -5.19
CA GLU A 136 10.40 -16.80 -4.13
C GLU A 136 8.97 -16.91 -4.70
N SER A 137 8.77 -16.56 -5.97
CA SER A 137 7.49 -16.70 -6.65
C SER A 137 7.02 -18.14 -6.89
N ASP A 138 7.89 -19.15 -6.78
CA ASP A 138 7.49 -20.56 -6.89
C ASP A 138 6.63 -21.00 -5.69
N PHE A 139 6.78 -20.36 -4.53
CA PHE A 139 6.11 -20.73 -3.28
C PHE A 139 5.35 -19.58 -2.60
N HIS A 140 5.53 -18.33 -3.02
CA HIS A 140 4.75 -17.18 -2.55
C HIS A 140 4.01 -16.46 -3.68
N ARG A 141 3.00 -15.67 -3.30
CA ARG A 141 2.30 -14.72 -4.19
C ARG A 141 2.69 -13.28 -3.88
N LYS A 142 2.79 -12.49 -4.95
CA LYS A 142 2.96 -11.03 -4.85
C LYS A 142 1.70 -10.41 -4.23
N GLY A 143 1.90 -9.41 -3.38
CA GLY A 143 0.84 -8.48 -3.00
C GLY A 143 0.29 -7.76 -4.24
N VAL A 144 -0.99 -7.38 -4.16
CA VAL A 144 -1.74 -6.82 -5.30
C VAL A 144 -2.23 -5.40 -5.08
N LYS A 145 -1.98 -4.82 -3.89
CA LYS A 145 -2.41 -3.47 -3.52
C LYS A 145 -1.34 -2.76 -2.72
N MET A 146 -1.26 -1.45 -2.90
CA MET A 146 -0.49 -0.56 -2.04
C MET A 146 -1.23 -0.39 -0.71
N VAL A 147 -0.50 -0.43 0.41
CA VAL A 147 -1.06 -0.23 1.75
C VAL A 147 -0.43 1.03 2.32
N PRO A 148 -1.21 2.07 2.68
CA PRO A 148 -0.64 3.32 3.18
C PRO A 148 0.04 3.13 4.56
N PRO A 149 0.89 4.08 4.99
CA PRO A 149 1.43 4.07 6.34
C PRO A 149 0.33 4.02 7.40
N VAL A 150 0.52 3.20 8.43
CA VAL A 150 -0.40 3.05 9.55
C VAL A 150 0.01 3.92 10.74
N ASP A 151 -0.95 4.55 11.40
CA ASP A 151 -0.69 5.29 12.63
C ASP A 151 -0.48 4.31 13.80
N THR A 152 0.59 4.54 14.56
CA THR A 152 0.99 3.72 15.70
C THR A 152 1.40 4.60 16.88
N PRO A 153 1.57 4.06 18.11
CA PRO A 153 2.04 4.83 19.25
C PRO A 153 3.45 5.44 19.09
N ILE A 154 4.23 4.93 18.13
CA ILE A 154 5.61 5.40 17.85
C ILE A 154 5.68 6.40 16.69
N GLY A 155 4.57 6.67 16.01
CA GLY A 155 4.49 7.51 14.81
C GLY A 155 3.87 6.77 13.62
N ARG A 156 3.92 7.41 12.45
CA ARG A 156 3.31 6.86 11.22
C ARG A 156 4.27 5.89 10.51
N LEU A 157 3.91 4.61 10.47
CA LEU A 157 4.76 3.49 10.05
C LEU A 157 4.43 3.01 8.63
N GLY A 158 5.40 3.14 7.70
CA GLY A 158 5.36 2.49 6.38
C GLY A 158 5.81 1.02 6.44
N LEU A 159 5.10 0.15 5.73
CA LEU A 159 5.26 -1.31 5.81
C LEU A 159 5.94 -1.86 4.55
N SER A 160 7.05 -2.56 4.72
CA SER A 160 7.71 -3.27 3.61
C SER A 160 8.32 -4.56 4.12
N ILE A 161 8.82 -5.40 3.22
CA ILE A 161 9.48 -6.67 3.56
C ILE A 161 10.70 -6.86 2.66
N CYS A 162 11.87 -6.99 3.30
CA CYS A 162 13.10 -7.50 2.68
C CYS A 162 13.44 -6.89 1.31
N ASN A 163 13.15 -7.62 0.23
CA ASN A 163 13.51 -7.24 -1.13
C ASN A 163 12.84 -5.94 -1.62
N ASP A 164 11.74 -5.53 -0.99
CA ASP A 164 11.15 -4.19 -1.17
C ASP A 164 12.15 -3.05 -0.92
N LEU A 165 13.15 -3.29 -0.06
CA LEU A 165 14.25 -2.34 0.22
C LEU A 165 14.97 -1.86 -1.04
N ARG A 166 15.00 -2.67 -2.10
CA ARG A 166 15.69 -2.33 -3.35
C ARG A 166 14.97 -1.30 -4.21
N PHE A 167 13.69 -1.05 -3.95
CA PHE A 167 12.82 -0.22 -4.78
C PHE A 167 12.55 1.11 -4.07
N PRO A 168 13.30 2.18 -4.38
CA PRO A 168 13.16 3.48 -3.71
C PRO A 168 11.75 4.06 -3.86
N GLU A 169 11.05 3.79 -4.97
CA GLU A 169 9.71 4.29 -5.29
C GLU A 169 8.71 4.02 -4.16
N LEU A 170 8.72 2.81 -3.61
CA LEU A 170 7.84 2.42 -2.50
C LEU A 170 8.08 3.30 -1.26
N SER A 171 9.35 3.60 -0.98
CA SER A 171 9.80 4.34 0.20
C SER A 171 9.51 5.84 0.05
N LEU A 172 9.73 6.37 -1.16
CA LEU A 172 9.37 7.74 -1.52
C LEU A 172 7.86 7.96 -1.43
N TRP A 173 7.07 7.00 -1.89
CA TRP A 173 5.62 7.03 -1.74
C TRP A 173 5.20 7.04 -0.27
N TYR A 174 5.78 6.16 0.57
CA TYR A 174 5.49 6.15 2.00
C TYR A 174 5.77 7.49 2.68
N ARG A 175 6.91 8.12 2.39
CA ARG A 175 7.22 9.46 2.92
C ARG A 175 6.28 10.53 2.38
N HIS A 176 5.89 10.48 1.10
CA HIS A 176 4.88 11.38 0.56
C HIS A 176 3.52 11.21 1.26
N LYS A 177 3.19 9.98 1.67
CA LYS A 177 2.03 9.64 2.50
C LYS A 177 2.22 9.93 3.99
N GLY A 178 3.27 10.64 4.37
CA GLY A 178 3.47 11.13 5.73
C GLY A 178 4.11 10.11 6.67
N ALA A 179 4.68 9.01 6.18
CA ALA A 179 5.47 8.12 7.02
C ALA A 179 6.58 8.89 7.75
N GLU A 180 6.80 8.54 9.01
CA GLU A 180 7.90 9.00 9.86
C GLU A 180 8.90 7.88 10.14
N ILE A 181 8.43 6.64 9.98
CA ILE A 181 9.17 5.41 10.17
C ILE A 181 8.91 4.51 8.98
N LEU A 182 9.94 3.87 8.45
CA LEU A 182 9.85 2.81 7.45
C LEU A 182 10.34 1.51 8.06
N SER A 183 9.73 0.39 7.68
CA SER A 183 10.12 -0.93 8.16
C SER A 183 10.52 -1.86 7.02
N TYR A 184 11.61 -2.59 7.21
CA TYR A 184 12.08 -3.62 6.27
C TYR A 184 12.44 -4.92 6.99
N PRO A 185 11.53 -5.55 7.74
CA PRO A 185 11.75 -6.89 8.26
C PRO A 185 12.27 -7.83 7.17
N ALA A 186 13.29 -8.63 7.49
CA ALA A 186 14.09 -9.27 6.45
C ALA A 186 14.68 -10.62 6.83
N ALA A 187 14.84 -11.47 5.84
CA ALA A 187 15.67 -12.67 5.89
C ALA A 187 16.73 -12.63 4.77
N PHE A 188 17.57 -11.58 4.76
CA PHE A 188 18.60 -11.36 3.75
C PHE A 188 19.62 -12.50 3.71
N THR A 189 20.04 -12.89 2.50
CA THR A 189 21.14 -13.86 2.32
C THR A 189 22.48 -13.25 2.77
N VAL A 190 23.39 -14.07 3.30
CA VAL A 190 24.67 -13.60 3.87
C VAL A 190 25.48 -12.76 2.87
N HIS A 191 25.74 -13.29 1.67
CA HIS A 191 26.57 -12.60 0.67
C HIS A 191 26.00 -11.25 0.22
N THR A 192 24.67 -11.19 0.07
CA THR A 192 24.01 -9.95 -0.33
C THR A 192 23.90 -8.98 0.83
N GLY A 193 23.63 -9.49 2.03
CA GLY A 193 23.50 -8.70 3.25
C GLY A 193 24.79 -7.97 3.60
N LEU A 194 25.92 -8.67 3.51
CA LEU A 194 27.26 -8.13 3.75
C LEU A 194 27.54 -6.85 2.96
N SER A 195 27.08 -6.79 1.71
CA SER A 195 27.38 -5.68 0.81
C SER A 195 26.27 -4.62 0.75
N HIS A 196 25.00 -5.02 0.88
CA HIS A 196 23.88 -4.15 0.53
C HIS A 196 22.98 -3.77 1.70
N TYR A 197 22.94 -4.55 2.78
CA TYR A 197 21.89 -4.39 3.80
C TYR A 197 21.96 -3.02 4.49
N GLU A 198 23.09 -2.70 5.14
CA GLU A 198 23.26 -1.39 5.78
C GLU A 198 23.21 -0.23 4.77
N PRO A 199 23.95 -0.24 3.64
CA PRO A 199 23.93 0.88 2.70
C PRO A 199 22.52 1.21 2.18
N LEU A 200 21.72 0.19 1.86
CA LEU A 200 20.35 0.41 1.39
C LEU A 200 19.45 0.94 2.50
N LEU A 201 19.48 0.34 3.70
CA LEU A 201 18.65 0.80 4.83
C LEU A 201 18.96 2.26 5.20
N ARG A 202 20.25 2.62 5.25
CA ARG A 202 20.68 4.00 5.53
C ARG A 202 20.27 4.94 4.41
N SER A 203 20.39 4.52 3.16
CA SER A 203 19.91 5.32 2.01
C SER A 203 18.41 5.62 2.13
N ARG A 204 17.58 4.63 2.50
CA ARG A 204 16.15 4.86 2.74
C ARG A 204 15.91 5.86 3.86
N ALA A 205 16.63 5.73 4.98
CA ALA A 205 16.50 6.66 6.09
C ALA A 205 16.81 8.11 5.67
N ILE A 206 17.94 8.31 4.98
CA ILE A 206 18.43 9.61 4.53
C ILE A 206 17.50 10.24 3.49
N GLU A 207 17.19 9.52 2.41
CA GLU A 207 16.43 10.08 1.28
C GLU A 207 14.96 10.33 1.62
N THR A 208 14.44 9.61 2.62
CA THR A 208 13.06 9.76 3.10
C THR A 208 12.95 10.52 4.41
N GLN A 209 14.06 10.92 5.05
CA GLN A 209 14.10 11.51 6.40
C GLN A 209 13.10 10.84 7.34
N CYS A 210 13.20 9.52 7.43
CA CYS A 210 12.41 8.65 8.30
C CYS A 210 13.37 7.82 9.14
N TYR A 211 12.93 7.43 10.34
CA TYR A 211 13.58 6.29 10.99
C TYR A 211 13.39 5.05 10.11
N VAL A 212 14.39 4.17 10.09
CA VAL A 212 14.28 2.86 9.44
C VAL A 212 14.46 1.78 10.49
N VAL A 213 13.48 0.89 10.60
CA VAL A 213 13.46 -0.23 11.55
C VAL A 213 13.52 -1.54 10.77
N SER A 214 14.53 -2.36 11.05
CA SER A 214 14.77 -3.59 10.29
C SER A 214 15.07 -4.74 11.24
N ALA A 215 14.04 -5.52 11.56
CA ALA A 215 14.18 -6.80 12.26
C ALA A 215 14.68 -7.86 11.27
N ALA A 216 15.65 -8.69 11.66
CA ALA A 216 16.29 -9.61 10.73
C ALA A 216 16.38 -11.07 11.23
N GLN A 217 16.31 -12.01 10.29
CA GLN A 217 16.83 -13.36 10.49
C GLN A 217 18.37 -13.34 10.46
N THR A 218 19.01 -14.19 11.26
CA THR A 218 20.46 -14.38 11.33
C THR A 218 20.84 -15.86 11.38
N GLY A 219 22.11 -16.17 11.15
CA GLY A 219 22.67 -17.50 11.39
C GLY A 219 22.22 -18.55 10.39
N LYS A 220 22.48 -19.82 10.72
CA LYS A 220 22.16 -20.99 9.88
C LYS A 220 20.78 -21.55 10.28
N HIS A 221 19.83 -21.53 9.35
CA HIS A 221 18.47 -22.05 9.56
C HIS A 221 18.37 -23.55 9.29
N ASN A 222 19.04 -23.99 8.23
CA ASN A 222 19.17 -25.38 7.79
C ASN A 222 20.44 -25.52 6.94
N GLU A 223 20.69 -26.69 6.35
CA GLU A 223 21.92 -26.94 5.58
C GLU A 223 22.11 -26.00 4.37
N GLU A 224 21.02 -25.53 3.76
CA GLU A 224 21.05 -24.76 2.51
C GLU A 224 20.76 -23.27 2.71
N ARG A 225 20.31 -22.86 3.90
CA ARG A 225 19.85 -21.48 4.17
C ARG A 225 20.50 -20.87 5.40
N SER A 226 21.16 -19.73 5.18
CA SER A 226 21.67 -18.84 6.23
C SER A 226 21.28 -17.40 5.95
N SER A 227 21.05 -16.62 7.00
CA SER A 227 20.71 -15.20 6.90
C SER A 227 21.76 -14.30 7.55
N TYR A 228 21.85 -13.09 7.03
CA TYR A 228 22.90 -12.13 7.39
C TYR A 228 22.79 -11.60 8.83
N GLY A 229 21.58 -11.43 9.36
CA GLY A 229 21.37 -10.78 10.65
C GLY A 229 21.51 -9.26 10.56
N HIS A 230 22.21 -8.68 11.53
CA HIS A 230 22.39 -7.24 11.69
C HIS A 230 21.07 -6.46 11.83
N ALA A 231 20.08 -7.00 12.54
CA ALA A 231 18.85 -6.28 12.85
C ALA A 231 19.16 -4.93 13.51
N MET A 232 18.58 -3.84 13.01
CA MET A 232 19.01 -2.49 13.36
C MET A 232 17.90 -1.43 13.30
N VAL A 233 18.19 -0.30 13.91
CA VAL A 233 17.42 0.96 13.82
C VAL A 233 18.35 2.06 13.33
N ILE A 234 17.89 2.79 12.32
CA ILE A 234 18.60 3.92 11.73
C ILE A 234 17.76 5.17 11.94
N ASP A 235 18.39 6.27 12.34
CA ASP A 235 17.73 7.56 12.51
C ASP A 235 17.48 8.27 11.17
N PRO A 236 16.67 9.35 11.12
CA PRO A 236 16.37 10.06 9.88
C PRO A 236 17.57 10.77 9.24
N TRP A 237 18.74 10.81 9.90
CA TRP A 237 20.00 11.32 9.37
C TRP A 237 20.91 10.21 8.83
N GLY A 238 20.50 8.95 8.96
CA GLY A 238 21.24 7.79 8.50
C GLY A 238 22.25 7.25 9.50
N ALA A 239 22.20 7.61 10.78
CA ALA A 239 23.03 7.00 11.82
C ALA A 239 22.39 5.70 12.32
N VAL A 240 23.17 4.62 12.43
CA VAL A 240 22.72 3.37 13.06
C VAL A 240 22.72 3.58 14.58
N ILE A 241 21.55 3.72 15.19
CA ILE A 241 21.41 4.06 16.62
C ILE A 241 21.22 2.85 17.52
N ALA A 242 20.85 1.70 16.93
CA ALA A 242 20.79 0.42 17.63
C ALA A 242 21.01 -0.72 16.63
N GLN A 243 21.72 -1.76 17.06
CA GLN A 243 21.94 -2.97 16.26
C GLN A 243 22.08 -4.18 17.18
N CYS A 244 21.52 -5.32 16.78
CA CYS A 244 21.71 -6.58 17.49
C CYS A 244 23.15 -7.06 17.38
N SER A 245 23.65 -7.71 18.44
CA SER A 245 24.85 -8.55 18.34
C SER A 245 24.59 -9.74 17.41
N ASP A 246 25.64 -10.38 16.90
CA ASP A 246 25.53 -11.54 16.02
C ASP A 246 25.09 -12.82 16.76
N ARG A 247 23.81 -12.85 17.16
CA ARG A 247 23.11 -13.96 17.82
C ARG A 247 21.60 -13.73 17.82
N VAL A 248 20.83 -14.72 18.23
CA VAL A 248 19.41 -14.56 18.54
C VAL A 248 19.25 -13.68 19.78
N ASP A 249 18.79 -12.45 19.59
CA ASP A 249 18.61 -11.46 20.67
C ASP A 249 17.79 -10.26 20.14
N MET A 250 17.74 -9.17 20.90
CA MET A 250 17.11 -7.91 20.47
C MET A 250 17.98 -6.70 20.82
N CYS A 251 17.75 -5.60 20.13
CA CYS A 251 18.26 -4.27 20.47
C CYS A 251 17.11 -3.30 20.77
N PHE A 252 17.44 -2.18 21.42
CA PHE A 252 16.48 -1.17 21.84
C PHE A 252 16.86 0.19 21.27
N ALA A 253 15.88 0.98 20.85
CA ALA A 253 16.08 2.33 20.37
C ALA A 253 14.95 3.25 20.85
N GLU A 254 15.27 4.52 21.10
CA GLU A 254 14.28 5.57 21.34
C GLU A 254 14.02 6.29 20.01
N ILE A 255 12.75 6.32 19.59
CA ILE A 255 12.27 7.08 18.43
C ILE A 255 11.82 8.45 18.93
N ASP A 256 12.34 9.53 18.34
CA ASP A 256 11.97 10.91 18.65
C ASP A 256 11.34 11.59 17.41
N LEU A 257 10.02 11.74 17.40
CA LEU A 257 9.33 12.37 16.26
C LEU A 257 9.61 13.88 16.15
N SER A 258 10.06 14.52 17.23
CA SER A 258 10.50 15.92 17.15
C SER A 258 11.79 16.07 16.33
N TYR A 259 12.66 15.05 16.33
CA TYR A 259 13.86 15.02 15.51
C TYR A 259 13.52 14.88 14.01
N VAL A 260 12.54 14.03 13.67
CA VAL A 260 12.02 13.92 12.30
C VAL A 260 11.49 15.27 11.82
N ALA A 261 10.64 15.91 12.62
CA ALA A 261 10.05 17.20 12.27
C ALA A 261 11.12 18.28 12.06
N GLY A 262 12.07 18.40 12.99
CA GLY A 262 13.17 19.37 12.92
C GLY A 262 14.07 19.16 11.69
N LEU A 263 14.43 17.91 11.36
CA LEU A 263 15.22 17.61 10.17
C LEU A 263 14.51 17.95 8.87
N ARG A 264 13.20 17.72 8.78
CA ARG A 264 12.40 18.05 7.59
C ARG A 264 12.25 19.56 7.40
N GLU A 265 12.25 20.34 8.47
CA GLU A 265 12.26 21.80 8.42
C GLU A 265 13.64 22.34 8.00
N LEU A 266 14.72 21.81 8.58
CA LEU A 266 16.09 22.23 8.28
C LEU A 266 16.55 21.82 6.87
N GLN A 267 16.13 20.64 6.39
CA GLN A 267 16.41 20.14 5.06
C GLN A 267 15.11 19.74 4.34
N PRO A 268 14.40 20.69 3.70
CA PRO A 268 13.11 20.43 3.06
C PRO A 268 13.27 19.76 1.68
N ILE A 269 13.97 18.63 1.60
CA ILE A 269 14.33 17.96 0.32
C ILE A 269 13.10 17.56 -0.51
N PHE A 270 11.95 17.28 0.13
CA PHE A 270 10.71 16.95 -0.57
C PHE A 270 10.07 18.15 -1.27
N ALA A 271 10.33 19.38 -0.79
CA ALA A 271 9.92 20.61 -1.47
C ALA A 271 10.84 20.98 -2.64
N GLN A 272 12.02 20.36 -2.74
CA GLN A 272 13.01 20.60 -3.80
C GLN A 272 12.87 19.62 -4.98
N ARG A 273 11.94 18.66 -4.89
CA ARG A 273 11.59 17.79 -6.02
C ARG A 273 11.11 18.64 -7.21
N ARG A 274 11.30 18.12 -8.42
CA ARG A 274 10.98 18.80 -9.68
C ARG A 274 9.74 18.16 -10.33
N PRO A 275 8.53 18.35 -9.76
CA PRO A 275 7.31 17.69 -10.25
C PRO A 275 6.98 18.01 -11.71
N GLU A 276 7.49 19.13 -12.23
CA GLU A 276 7.36 19.56 -13.62
C GLU A 276 8.32 18.84 -14.58
N LEU A 277 9.29 18.08 -14.06
CA LEU A 277 10.22 17.26 -14.86
C LEU A 277 9.96 15.76 -14.68
N TYR A 278 9.58 15.36 -13.47
CA TYR A 278 9.29 13.97 -13.15
C TYR A 278 8.21 13.86 -12.08
N THR A 279 7.38 12.83 -12.18
CA THR A 279 6.36 12.50 -11.19
C THR A 279 6.40 11.01 -10.88
N LEU A 280 6.25 10.66 -9.60
CA LEU A 280 6.08 9.29 -9.15
C LEU A 280 4.58 8.97 -9.06
N HIS A 281 4.04 8.29 -10.07
CA HIS A 281 2.66 7.80 -10.06
C HIS A 281 2.55 6.48 -9.28
N VAL A 282 1.51 6.34 -8.46
CA VAL A 282 1.21 5.12 -7.71
C VAL A 282 -0.26 4.77 -7.83
N ASN A 283 -0.55 3.52 -8.19
CA ASN A 283 -1.90 2.99 -8.24
C ASN A 283 -2.40 2.67 -6.84
N GLU A 284 -2.97 3.67 -6.17
CA GLU A 284 -3.62 3.54 -4.87
C GLU A 284 -5.13 3.42 -5.01
N GLU A 285 -5.75 2.68 -4.10
CA GLU A 285 -7.20 2.66 -3.92
C GLU A 285 -7.53 3.37 -2.61
N ASP A 286 -8.36 4.39 -2.70
CA ASP A 286 -8.91 5.08 -1.53
C ASP A 286 -10.22 4.39 -1.13
N ASN A 287 -10.27 3.90 0.10
CA ASN A 287 -11.43 3.18 0.64
C ASN A 287 -12.30 4.05 1.56
N GLU A 288 -12.06 5.36 1.63
CA GLU A 288 -12.92 6.27 2.39
C GLU A 288 -14.34 6.28 1.82
N ASN A 289 -15.33 6.18 2.73
CA ASN A 289 -16.74 6.24 2.38
C ASN A 289 -17.33 7.63 2.66
N THR A 290 -16.75 8.65 2.03
CA THR A 290 -17.08 10.06 2.24
C THR A 290 -17.59 10.71 0.94
N PRO A 291 -18.58 11.60 0.95
CA PRO A 291 -18.96 12.33 -0.26
C PRO A 291 -17.79 13.14 -0.84
N LEU A 292 -17.74 13.28 -2.17
CA LEU A 292 -16.75 14.10 -2.87
C LEU A 292 -17.43 15.20 -3.68
N MET A 293 -16.73 16.30 -3.91
CA MET A 293 -17.29 17.45 -4.63
C MET A 293 -17.05 17.34 -6.13
N PHE A 294 -18.10 17.53 -6.91
CA PHE A 294 -18.05 17.78 -8.34
C PHE A 294 -18.43 19.25 -8.57
N SER A 295 -17.44 20.15 -8.65
CA SER A 295 -17.65 21.59 -8.56
C SER A 295 -18.38 21.93 -7.23
N LYS A 296 -19.52 22.61 -7.29
CA LYS A 296 -20.38 22.89 -6.12
C LYS A 296 -21.34 21.75 -5.75
N PHE A 297 -21.36 20.64 -6.50
CA PHE A 297 -22.32 19.55 -6.30
C PHE A 297 -21.71 18.44 -5.45
N PRO A 298 -22.29 18.08 -4.30
CA PRO A 298 -21.84 16.92 -3.53
C PRO A 298 -22.27 15.64 -4.25
N ILE A 299 -21.31 14.77 -4.52
CA ILE A 299 -21.54 13.41 -5.02
C ILE A 299 -21.54 12.46 -3.84
N ALA A 300 -22.69 11.85 -3.60
CA ALA A 300 -22.89 10.87 -2.54
C ALA A 300 -21.89 9.70 -2.69
N SER A 301 -21.41 9.18 -1.56
CA SER A 301 -20.49 8.03 -1.53
C SER A 301 -21.04 6.83 -2.27
N GLU A 302 -22.35 6.64 -2.20
CA GLU A 302 -23.09 5.55 -2.82
C GLU A 302 -23.12 5.68 -4.34
N SER A 303 -22.94 6.88 -4.90
CA SER A 303 -22.85 7.10 -6.35
C SER A 303 -21.43 6.94 -6.90
N ILE A 304 -20.43 6.86 -6.01
CA ILE A 304 -19.00 6.71 -6.37
C ILE A 304 -18.67 5.21 -6.38
N PHE A 305 -18.04 4.75 -7.46
CA PHE A 305 -17.71 3.33 -7.63
C PHE A 305 -16.21 3.03 -7.70
N TYR A 306 -15.36 4.05 -7.84
CA TYR A 306 -13.92 3.89 -7.71
C TYR A 306 -13.28 5.18 -7.20
N ARG A 307 -12.24 5.04 -6.38
CA ARG A 307 -11.43 6.17 -5.88
C ARG A 307 -9.96 5.78 -5.91
N SER A 308 -9.14 6.67 -6.43
CA SER A 308 -7.69 6.60 -6.31
C SER A 308 -7.20 7.63 -5.29
N GLY A 309 -5.88 7.77 -5.16
CA GLY A 309 -5.28 8.83 -4.35
C GLY A 309 -5.72 10.24 -4.79
N LEU A 310 -5.89 10.47 -6.10
CA LEU A 310 -6.09 11.82 -6.67
C LEU A 310 -7.37 11.99 -7.48
N SER A 311 -8.06 10.91 -7.84
CA SER A 311 -9.24 10.93 -8.71
C SER A 311 -10.37 10.05 -8.15
N PHE A 312 -11.56 10.21 -8.69
CA PHE A 312 -12.72 9.38 -8.38
C PHE A 312 -13.61 9.19 -9.60
N ALA A 313 -14.30 8.06 -9.66
CA ALA A 313 -15.24 7.72 -10.72
C ALA A 313 -16.64 7.50 -10.14
N PHE A 314 -17.65 8.08 -10.79
CA PHE A 314 -19.03 8.05 -10.32
C PHE A 314 -20.02 7.95 -11.47
N VAL A 315 -21.22 7.50 -11.14
CA VAL A 315 -22.30 7.33 -12.10
C VAL A 315 -22.96 8.68 -12.44
N ASN A 316 -23.44 8.85 -13.67
CA ASN A 316 -23.96 10.14 -14.16
C ASN A 316 -25.44 10.35 -13.74
N LEU A 317 -25.86 11.56 -13.35
CA LEU A 317 -27.27 11.85 -13.08
C LEU A 317 -28.17 11.70 -14.32
N LYS A 318 -27.66 12.05 -15.50
CA LYS A 318 -28.34 11.99 -16.80
C LYS A 318 -27.47 11.28 -17.85
N PRO A 319 -27.32 9.95 -17.80
CA PRO A 319 -26.44 9.25 -18.74
C PRO A 319 -26.98 9.33 -20.18
N VAL A 320 -26.17 9.89 -21.09
CA VAL A 320 -26.44 9.87 -22.55
C VAL A 320 -26.56 8.46 -23.13
N LEU A 321 -25.79 7.49 -22.62
CA LEU A 321 -25.82 6.08 -23.00
C LEU A 321 -25.71 5.20 -21.76
N ASN A 322 -26.16 3.95 -21.85
CA ASN A 322 -25.88 2.95 -20.83
C ASN A 322 -24.36 2.74 -20.70
N GLY A 323 -23.84 2.86 -19.48
CA GLY A 323 -22.39 2.84 -19.21
C GLY A 323 -21.71 4.21 -19.31
N HIS A 324 -22.46 5.31 -19.47
CA HIS A 324 -21.92 6.67 -19.38
C HIS A 324 -21.61 7.02 -17.92
N VAL A 325 -20.33 7.04 -17.60
CA VAL A 325 -19.78 7.41 -16.28
C VAL A 325 -18.78 8.56 -16.40
N LEU A 326 -18.48 9.19 -15.27
CA LEU A 326 -17.55 10.30 -15.18
C LEU A 326 -16.35 9.93 -14.31
N VAL A 327 -15.16 10.42 -14.68
CA VAL A 327 -13.94 10.37 -13.86
C VAL A 327 -13.44 11.79 -13.64
N CYS A 328 -13.23 12.19 -12.38
CA CYS A 328 -12.82 13.55 -12.01
C CYS A 328 -11.60 13.53 -11.08
N PRO A 329 -10.74 14.56 -11.11
CA PRO A 329 -9.78 14.79 -10.04
C PRO A 329 -10.54 15.14 -8.74
N LYS A 330 -9.96 14.81 -7.59
CA LYS A 330 -10.51 15.20 -6.27
C LYS A 330 -10.38 16.70 -6.02
N ARG A 331 -9.27 17.29 -6.48
CA ARG A 331 -9.08 18.75 -6.44
C ARG A 331 -9.94 19.39 -7.53
N ILE A 332 -10.74 20.37 -7.15
CA ILE A 332 -11.60 21.11 -8.07
C ILE A 332 -10.72 21.99 -8.96
N CYS A 333 -10.67 21.66 -10.24
CA CYS A 333 -9.95 22.37 -11.30
C CYS A 333 -10.90 22.56 -12.48
N ASN A 334 -10.90 23.72 -13.13
CA ASN A 334 -11.83 23.98 -14.22
C ASN A 334 -11.30 23.43 -15.55
N HIS A 335 -10.00 23.60 -15.78
CA HIS A 335 -9.31 23.25 -17.01
C HIS A 335 -8.32 22.10 -16.83
N LEU A 336 -8.08 21.30 -17.87
CA LEU A 336 -7.07 20.24 -17.84
C LEU A 336 -5.67 20.79 -17.58
N THR A 337 -5.39 22.00 -18.07
CA THR A 337 -4.11 22.69 -17.90
C THR A 337 -3.84 23.16 -16.47
N GLU A 338 -4.85 23.11 -15.58
CA GLU A 338 -4.68 23.38 -14.15
C GLU A 338 -4.27 22.14 -13.36
N LEU A 339 -4.32 20.94 -13.96
CA LEU A 339 -3.88 19.71 -13.33
C LEU A 339 -2.36 19.65 -13.26
N THR A 340 -1.85 19.08 -12.17
CA THR A 340 -0.45 18.66 -12.09
C THR A 340 -0.22 17.39 -12.92
N ASP A 341 1.04 17.08 -13.22
CA ASP A 341 1.39 15.81 -13.91
C ASP A 341 0.94 14.57 -13.12
N ALA A 342 0.94 14.64 -11.79
CA ALA A 342 0.43 13.59 -10.91
C ALA A 342 -1.07 13.38 -11.05
N GLU A 343 -1.85 14.46 -11.04
CA GLU A 343 -3.31 14.39 -11.25
C GLU A 343 -3.64 13.95 -12.67
N THR A 344 -2.90 14.44 -13.67
CA THR A 344 -3.10 14.06 -15.07
C THR A 344 -2.83 12.57 -15.27
N ALA A 345 -1.69 12.08 -14.78
CA ALA A 345 -1.34 10.66 -14.86
C ALA A 345 -2.39 9.79 -14.16
N ASP A 346 -2.77 10.14 -12.93
CA ASP A 346 -3.77 9.39 -12.18
C ASP A 346 -5.15 9.43 -12.87
N LEU A 347 -5.63 10.59 -13.31
CA LEU A 347 -6.92 10.76 -13.98
C LEU A 347 -7.06 9.84 -15.20
N PHE A 348 -6.04 9.79 -16.05
CA PHE A 348 -6.09 8.94 -17.26
C PHE A 348 -5.79 7.47 -16.97
N VAL A 349 -4.97 7.15 -15.95
CA VAL A 349 -4.81 5.76 -15.51
C VAL A 349 -6.12 5.22 -14.92
N VAL A 350 -6.83 6.02 -14.13
CA VAL A 350 -8.16 5.67 -13.62
C VAL A 350 -9.15 5.56 -14.78
N SER A 351 -9.15 6.50 -15.72
CA SER A 351 -10.01 6.44 -16.90
C SER A 351 -9.80 5.17 -17.71
N LYS A 352 -8.55 4.74 -17.90
CA LYS A 352 -8.21 3.45 -18.55
C LYS A 352 -8.77 2.25 -17.78
N LYS A 353 -8.69 2.24 -16.45
CA LYS A 353 -9.26 1.16 -15.61
C LYS A 353 -10.78 1.12 -15.74
N VAL A 354 -11.42 2.29 -15.64
CA VAL A 354 -12.88 2.42 -15.74
C VAL A 354 -13.36 2.04 -17.13
N GLN A 355 -12.69 2.47 -18.20
CA GLN A 355 -13.03 2.06 -19.57
C GLN A 355 -13.00 0.53 -19.72
N LYS A 356 -11.90 -0.12 -19.30
CA LYS A 356 -11.77 -1.58 -19.36
C LYS A 356 -12.88 -2.29 -18.55
N MET A 357 -13.25 -1.73 -17.39
CA MET A 357 -14.34 -2.24 -16.58
C MET A 357 -15.69 -2.12 -17.29
N ILE A 358 -16.00 -0.92 -17.81
CA ILE A 358 -17.26 -0.62 -18.49
C ILE A 358 -17.43 -1.47 -19.75
N GLU A 359 -16.39 -1.62 -20.56
CA GLU A 359 -16.41 -2.49 -21.76
C GLU A 359 -16.72 -3.95 -21.40
N LYS A 360 -16.01 -4.48 -20.39
CA LYS A 360 -16.23 -5.85 -19.91
C LYS A 360 -17.64 -6.02 -19.31
N PHE A 361 -18.11 -5.06 -18.53
CA PHE A 361 -19.41 -5.14 -17.86
C PHE A 361 -20.58 -5.06 -18.86
N HIS A 362 -20.49 -4.16 -19.83
CA HIS A 362 -21.53 -3.93 -20.84
C HIS A 362 -21.43 -4.83 -22.07
N ASN A 363 -20.42 -5.72 -22.10
CA ASN A 363 -20.11 -6.63 -23.20
C ASN A 363 -19.97 -5.88 -24.55
N VAL A 364 -19.17 -4.81 -24.55
CA VAL A 364 -18.83 -4.03 -25.74
C VAL A 364 -17.32 -4.02 -25.94
N THR A 365 -16.87 -3.72 -27.15
CA THR A 365 -15.44 -3.65 -27.52
C THR A 365 -14.96 -2.23 -27.82
N SER A 366 -15.84 -1.25 -27.68
CA SER A 366 -15.61 0.12 -28.11
C SER A 366 -16.12 1.10 -27.06
N SER A 367 -15.36 2.16 -26.84
CA SER A 367 -15.73 3.27 -25.96
C SER A 367 -15.37 4.61 -26.59
N THR A 368 -16.07 5.66 -26.20
CA THR A 368 -15.62 7.04 -26.42
C THR A 368 -15.16 7.63 -25.10
N VAL A 369 -13.96 8.20 -25.10
CA VAL A 369 -13.40 8.98 -24.00
C VAL A 369 -13.36 10.43 -24.44
N CYS A 370 -14.04 11.31 -23.72
CA CYS A 370 -14.19 12.71 -24.11
C CYS A 370 -14.03 13.64 -22.90
N ILE A 371 -13.48 14.82 -23.14
CA ILE A 371 -13.37 15.89 -22.16
C ILE A 371 -13.81 17.18 -22.85
N GLN A 372 -14.74 17.89 -22.22
CA GLN A 372 -15.16 19.21 -22.65
C GLN A 372 -14.44 20.22 -21.75
N ASP A 373 -13.35 20.80 -22.26
CA ASP A 373 -12.52 21.75 -21.51
C ASP A 373 -12.79 23.18 -21.99
N GLY A 374 -13.55 23.95 -21.19
CA GLY A 374 -14.00 25.29 -21.53
C GLY A 374 -15.42 25.37 -22.12
N LYS A 375 -15.98 26.57 -22.08
CA LYS A 375 -17.37 26.85 -22.47
C LYS A 375 -17.63 26.55 -23.95
N GLU A 376 -16.70 26.93 -24.82
CA GLU A 376 -16.77 26.71 -26.28
C GLU A 376 -16.67 25.22 -26.64
N ALA A 377 -16.05 24.40 -25.79
CA ALA A 377 -16.03 22.95 -25.91
C ALA A 377 -17.32 22.28 -25.37
N GLY A 378 -18.24 23.06 -24.80
CA GLY A 378 -19.52 22.59 -24.28
C GLY A 378 -19.48 22.13 -22.82
N GLN A 379 -18.46 22.49 -22.03
CA GLN A 379 -18.36 22.15 -20.62
C GLN A 379 -19.57 22.71 -19.84
N THR A 380 -20.35 21.84 -19.20
CA THR A 380 -21.57 22.23 -18.46
C THR A 380 -21.30 22.48 -16.98
N VAL A 381 -20.29 21.82 -16.41
CA VAL A 381 -19.87 21.96 -15.01
C VAL A 381 -18.39 22.36 -14.96
N GLU A 382 -18.11 23.45 -14.24
CA GLU A 382 -16.76 23.96 -13.98
C GLU A 382 -16.03 23.05 -12.98
N HIS A 383 -15.61 21.91 -13.48
CA HIS A 383 -14.69 20.94 -12.88
C HIS A 383 -14.28 19.98 -14.00
N VAL A 384 -12.99 19.66 -14.17
CA VAL A 384 -12.52 18.65 -15.12
C VAL A 384 -13.25 17.33 -14.88
N HIS A 385 -13.84 16.77 -15.94
CA HIS A 385 -14.45 15.45 -15.92
C HIS A 385 -14.25 14.75 -17.25
N VAL A 386 -13.80 13.50 -17.16
CA VAL A 386 -13.65 12.60 -18.30
C VAL A 386 -14.95 11.82 -18.46
N HIS A 387 -15.61 11.98 -19.60
CA HIS A 387 -16.72 11.15 -20.00
C HIS A 387 -16.19 9.82 -20.54
N ILE A 388 -16.70 8.72 -20.02
CA ILE A 388 -16.46 7.38 -20.56
C ILE A 388 -17.82 6.82 -20.98
N LEU A 389 -17.98 6.54 -22.28
CA LEU A 389 -19.21 6.02 -22.85
C LEU A 389 -18.95 4.70 -23.57
N ALA A 390 -19.58 3.62 -23.11
CA ALA A 390 -19.65 2.36 -23.85
C ALA A 390 -20.39 2.55 -25.17
N ARG A 391 -19.81 2.10 -26.28
CA ARG A 391 -20.36 2.31 -27.63
C ARG A 391 -20.92 1.02 -28.24
N ARG A 392 -22.03 1.17 -28.96
CA ARG A 392 -22.67 0.16 -29.81
C ARG A 392 -22.87 0.71 -31.22
N GLU A 393 -23.04 -0.21 -32.17
CA GLU A 393 -23.41 0.17 -33.53
C GLU A 393 -24.79 0.88 -33.52
N GLY A 394 -24.90 1.96 -34.30
CA GLY A 394 -26.12 2.77 -34.39
C GLY A 394 -26.24 3.89 -33.36
N ASP A 395 -25.37 3.95 -32.34
CA ASP A 395 -25.33 5.06 -31.39
C ASP A 395 -25.22 6.41 -32.13
N PHE A 396 -26.13 7.32 -31.83
CA PHE A 396 -26.23 8.66 -32.42
C PHE A 396 -26.47 8.74 -33.94
N GLY A 397 -27.17 7.75 -34.52
CA GLY A 397 -27.67 7.85 -35.90
C GLY A 397 -26.56 7.79 -36.95
N CYS A 398 -25.60 6.87 -36.76
CA CYS A 398 -24.50 6.56 -37.67
C CYS A 398 -23.37 7.61 -37.78
N SER A 399 -23.50 8.79 -37.17
CA SER A 399 -22.40 9.75 -37.03
C SER A 399 -21.90 9.76 -35.59
N PRO A 400 -20.68 9.26 -35.32
CA PRO A 400 -20.08 9.31 -33.98
C PRO A 400 -19.97 10.73 -33.40
N ASP A 401 -19.89 11.76 -34.25
CA ASP A 401 -19.69 13.16 -33.86
C ASP A 401 -20.95 13.83 -33.28
N ASN A 402 -22.13 13.25 -33.51
CA ASN A 402 -23.38 13.71 -32.89
C ASN A 402 -23.33 13.63 -31.34
N LEU A 403 -22.38 12.87 -30.80
CA LEU A 403 -22.10 12.82 -29.37
C LEU A 403 -21.81 14.21 -28.78
N TYR A 404 -21.00 15.05 -29.43
CA TYR A 404 -20.57 16.34 -28.86
C TYR A 404 -21.75 17.32 -28.69
N HIS A 405 -22.64 17.35 -29.68
CA HIS A 405 -23.88 18.11 -29.59
C HIS A 405 -24.77 17.56 -28.46
N THR A 406 -24.87 16.23 -28.34
CA THR A 406 -25.68 15.60 -27.30
C THR A 406 -25.12 15.89 -25.90
N LEU A 407 -23.81 15.74 -25.66
CA LEU A 407 -23.17 16.02 -24.38
C LEU A 407 -23.40 17.48 -23.94
N SER A 408 -23.21 18.45 -24.85
CA SER A 408 -23.37 19.87 -24.53
C SER A 408 -24.81 20.31 -24.22
N THR A 409 -25.82 19.51 -24.61
CA THR A 409 -27.25 19.90 -24.50
C THR A 409 -28.08 19.00 -23.57
N HIS A 410 -27.73 17.72 -23.41
CA HIS A 410 -28.58 16.72 -22.74
C HIS A 410 -28.93 17.07 -21.28
N ASP A 411 -28.00 17.68 -20.54
CA ASP A 411 -28.24 18.06 -19.15
C ASP A 411 -29.36 19.11 -19.02
N ARG A 412 -29.54 19.92 -20.06
CA ARG A 412 -30.53 20.99 -20.14
C ARG A 412 -31.84 20.56 -20.78
N ASP A 413 -31.89 19.36 -21.36
CA ASP A 413 -33.11 18.84 -21.97
C ASP A 413 -34.15 18.50 -20.87
N PRO A 414 -35.33 19.17 -20.86
CA PRO A 414 -36.38 18.90 -19.90
C PRO A 414 -37.06 17.54 -20.11
N GLN A 415 -36.89 16.91 -21.28
CA GLN A 415 -37.45 15.58 -21.57
C GLN A 415 -36.62 14.45 -20.95
N VAL A 416 -35.36 14.70 -20.61
CA VAL A 416 -34.48 13.70 -19.98
C VAL A 416 -34.70 13.70 -18.47
N ARG A 417 -35.41 12.67 -17.98
CA ARG A 417 -35.64 12.45 -16.55
C ARG A 417 -34.30 12.23 -15.82
N PRO A 418 -33.97 13.04 -14.79
CA PRO A 418 -32.86 12.73 -13.89
C PRO A 418 -33.07 11.39 -13.20
N ARG A 419 -32.00 10.60 -13.04
CA ARG A 419 -32.06 9.37 -12.25
C ARG A 419 -32.28 9.68 -10.77
N THR A 420 -32.92 8.76 -10.08
CA THR A 420 -33.04 8.80 -8.61
C THR A 420 -31.74 8.36 -7.96
N GLN A 421 -31.55 8.72 -6.69
CA GLN A 421 -30.37 8.31 -5.92
C GLN A 421 -30.30 6.78 -5.78
N ASP A 422 -31.43 6.08 -5.67
CA ASP A 422 -31.46 4.62 -5.57
C ASP A 422 -30.98 3.94 -6.85
N GLU A 423 -31.41 4.43 -8.02
CA GLU A 423 -30.93 3.94 -9.33
C GLU A 423 -29.42 4.14 -9.49
N MET A 424 -28.93 5.32 -9.11
CA MET A 424 -27.50 5.64 -9.15
C MET A 424 -26.69 4.77 -8.19
N SER A 425 -27.19 4.56 -6.98
CA SER A 425 -26.54 3.76 -5.94
C SER A 425 -26.49 2.27 -6.31
N ALA A 426 -27.55 1.76 -6.94
CA ALA A 426 -27.61 0.39 -7.44
C ALA A 426 -26.58 0.17 -8.55
N GLU A 427 -26.51 1.06 -9.54
CA GLU A 427 -25.52 0.97 -10.63
C GLU A 427 -24.08 1.07 -10.10
N ALA A 428 -23.79 2.06 -9.26
CA ALA A 428 -22.47 2.23 -8.67
C ALA A 428 -22.04 0.99 -7.85
N SER A 429 -22.98 0.32 -7.18
CA SER A 429 -22.68 -0.92 -6.44
C SER A 429 -22.28 -2.07 -7.35
N LEU A 430 -22.92 -2.21 -8.51
CA LEU A 430 -22.52 -3.19 -9.53
C LEU A 430 -21.13 -2.88 -10.09
N TYR A 431 -20.84 -1.60 -10.36
CA TYR A 431 -19.53 -1.18 -10.85
C TYR A 431 -18.42 -1.33 -9.79
N ARG A 432 -18.71 -1.12 -8.50
CA ARG A 432 -17.74 -1.39 -7.41
C ARG A 432 -17.31 -2.85 -7.42
N GLU A 433 -18.24 -3.79 -7.60
CA GLU A 433 -17.92 -5.21 -7.67
C GLU A 433 -17.14 -5.54 -8.96
N ALA A 434 -17.53 -4.96 -10.09
CA ALA A 434 -16.84 -5.15 -11.35
C ALA A 434 -15.38 -4.66 -11.30
N MET A 435 -15.11 -3.53 -10.62
CA MET A 435 -13.76 -2.97 -10.45
C MET A 435 -12.81 -3.88 -9.69
N LYS A 436 -13.30 -4.77 -8.80
CA LYS A 436 -12.44 -5.75 -8.10
C LYS A 436 -11.79 -6.76 -9.04
N ASN A 437 -12.32 -6.92 -10.26
CA ASN A 437 -11.91 -7.91 -11.24
C ASN A 437 -11.08 -7.33 -12.40
N ILE A 438 -10.56 -6.11 -12.25
CA ILE A 438 -9.87 -5.32 -13.29
C ILE A 438 -8.44 -5.04 -12.91
#